data_AF-A0A925H5B2-F1
#
_entry.id   AF-A0A925H5B2-F1
#
_cell.length_a   1.000
_cell.length_b   1.000
_cell.length_c   1.000
_cell.angle_alpha   90.00
_cell.angle_beta   90.00
_cell.angle_gamma   90.00
#
_symmetry.space_group_name_H-M   'P 1'
#
loop_
_entity.id
_entity.type
_entity.pdbx_description
1 polymer ?
#
loop_
_entity_poly.entity_id
_entity_poly.type
_entity_poly.pdbx_seq_one_letter_code
_entity_poly.pdbx_strand_id
1 'polypeptide(L)'
;MRLDSQTLKLFALSLLKLLPLFVLRRLALGTLVNSENVRSSVKRMFRNTPAEILGELFQNSARAGAKRVTIITRETGFTVSDDGAGVEGVNGFLALLKIAETKYDDPGVAQQHPMGIGLQSLLSHDQVKAVTFASGNLELTIDTEKWFGTDESYYRTWFDRLRTRALRARGLTITVECEAELAGALKQALRAQDKHGHFSPAQGYAGILEIMLDGEPVETRLPLWATITRVLVDTTFKEARLLIGFRGEASHCEKSSSVLWYGQIVPVKFQGAFDFHLVVGQGRPVEPRSPSRSGLVEDAAYHELLAFVKDQIFGYLFDLKNRDRIAPGWITACFSLDFARSLRESPYYVAKILKPVGNLESEEDLDTYGEEELFAYTDDDRPLMLDGGVGVILEDDTVEDDHGLCSFLGMTGEAYSLTHGDATRLKVGHVRWKPGATVKEFFREPGVWGISYDDAQPGVWQPVTADNVFTFSQTVNWDVQDAEFTATASDTVGFLYEFTWGAWSYDHDEASYNELHNSFESSISAMVRRMIGNCVNTTFSLRDLPPFFSDQSARVERIEVNYGEQRSVAESITVINSAGESVKLQLMA
;
A
#
# COMPACT_ATOMS: atom_id res chain seq x y z
N MET A 1 26.52 -71.53 45.22
CA MET A 1 26.09 -70.13 45.33
C MET A 1 24.89 -69.94 44.41
N ARG A 2 23.66 -69.89 44.95
CA ARG A 2 22.42 -69.70 44.17
C ARG A 2 22.14 -68.20 44.11
N LEU A 3 22.26 -67.61 42.93
CA LEU A 3 21.87 -66.21 42.71
C LEU A 3 20.35 -66.11 42.78
N ASP A 4 19.86 -65.18 43.59
CA ASP A 4 18.43 -64.93 43.76
C ASP A 4 17.82 -64.29 42.50
N SER A 5 16.56 -64.61 42.23
CA SER A 5 15.74 -64.15 41.10
C SER A 5 15.71 -62.62 40.93
N GLN A 6 15.76 -61.85 42.03
CA GLN A 6 15.87 -60.38 41.93
C GLN A 6 17.23 -59.93 41.42
N THR A 7 18.30 -60.60 41.82
CA THR A 7 19.66 -60.32 41.31
C THR A 7 19.76 -60.63 39.82
N LEU A 8 19.14 -61.73 39.36
CA LEU A 8 19.05 -62.09 37.94
C LEU A 8 18.20 -61.10 37.12
N LYS A 9 17.10 -60.57 37.68
CA LYS A 9 16.29 -59.52 37.04
C LYS A 9 17.03 -58.18 36.94
N LEU A 10 17.76 -57.77 37.98
CA LEU A 10 18.57 -56.56 37.96
C LEU A 10 19.77 -56.68 37.00
N PHE A 11 20.38 -57.86 36.89
CA PHE A 11 21.44 -58.12 35.91
C PHE A 11 20.89 -58.11 34.47
N ALA A 12 19.69 -58.67 34.23
CA ALA A 12 19.01 -58.62 32.94
C ALA A 12 18.57 -57.19 32.55
N LEU A 13 18.08 -56.39 33.51
CA LEU A 13 17.74 -54.98 33.31
C LEU A 13 18.97 -54.09 33.09
N SER A 14 20.11 -54.42 33.70
CA SER A 14 21.39 -53.74 33.45
C SER A 14 21.99 -54.12 32.09
N LEU A 15 21.86 -55.39 31.66
CA LEU A 15 22.19 -55.80 30.29
C LEU A 15 21.28 -55.15 29.23
N LEU A 16 19.99 -54.94 29.53
CA LEU A 16 19.05 -54.23 28.66
C LEU A 16 19.34 -52.72 28.56
N LYS A 17 19.95 -52.10 29.57
CA LYS A 17 20.45 -50.70 29.50
C LYS A 17 21.80 -50.56 28.79
N LEU A 18 22.52 -51.67 28.59
CA LEU A 18 23.80 -51.74 27.88
C LEU A 18 23.69 -52.33 26.47
N LEU A 19 22.51 -52.85 26.09
CA LEU A 19 22.08 -53.07 24.71
C LEU A 19 21.63 -51.71 24.11
N PRO A 20 22.18 -51.27 22.98
CA PRO A 20 23.45 -50.56 23.00
C PRO A 20 23.41 -49.24 22.20
N LEU A 21 24.11 -48.22 22.71
CA LEU A 21 24.52 -47.04 21.93
C LEU A 21 25.25 -47.40 20.61
N PHE A 22 25.79 -48.62 20.50
CA PHE A 22 26.39 -49.18 19.30
C PHE A 22 25.40 -49.71 18.23
N VAL A 23 24.18 -50.14 18.61
CA VAL A 23 23.09 -50.50 17.67
C VAL A 23 22.33 -49.25 17.26
N LEU A 24 22.17 -48.28 18.19
CA LEU A 24 21.66 -46.94 17.85
C LEU A 24 22.57 -46.20 16.87
N ARG A 25 23.91 -46.34 16.97
CA ARG A 25 24.89 -45.83 15.98
C ARG A 25 24.84 -46.54 14.61
N ARG A 26 24.10 -47.64 14.48
CA ARG A 26 23.94 -48.41 13.24
C ARG A 26 22.51 -48.42 12.69
N LEU A 27 21.58 -47.65 13.28
CA LEU A 27 20.33 -47.35 12.60
C LEU A 27 20.69 -46.61 11.31
N ALA A 28 20.51 -47.27 10.17
CA ALA A 28 20.70 -46.66 8.87
C ALA A 28 19.85 -45.38 8.80
N LEU A 29 20.29 -44.36 8.06
CA LEU A 29 19.52 -43.12 7.91
C LEU A 29 18.04 -43.40 7.52
N GLY A 30 17.80 -44.48 6.76
CA GLY A 30 16.46 -44.97 6.38
C GLY A 30 15.57 -45.44 7.53
N THR A 31 16.11 -45.77 8.72
CA THR A 31 15.32 -46.07 9.93
C THR A 31 14.84 -44.83 10.69
N LEU A 32 15.36 -43.63 10.36
CA LEU A 32 14.90 -42.37 10.95
C LEU A 32 13.71 -41.75 10.19
N VAL A 33 13.40 -42.27 9.00
CA VAL A 33 12.31 -41.78 8.14
C VAL A 33 11.25 -42.87 8.04
N ASN A 34 10.04 -42.58 8.53
CA ASN A 34 8.88 -43.43 8.25
C ASN A 34 8.40 -43.16 6.81
N SER A 35 8.90 -43.94 5.86
CA SER A 35 8.61 -43.79 4.44
C SER A 35 7.13 -43.95 4.10
N GLU A 36 6.39 -44.77 4.83
CA GLU A 36 4.95 -44.97 4.65
C GLU A 36 4.18 -43.71 5.04
N ASN A 37 4.50 -43.12 6.20
CA ASN A 37 3.89 -41.87 6.64
C ASN A 37 4.25 -40.69 5.72
N VAL A 38 5.50 -40.62 5.24
CA VAL A 38 5.88 -39.60 4.26
C VAL A 38 5.03 -39.76 3.00
N ARG A 39 4.94 -40.98 2.44
CA ARG A 39 4.14 -41.28 1.24
C ARG A 39 2.67 -40.91 1.42
N SER A 40 2.04 -41.30 2.53
CA SER A 40 0.63 -41.00 2.79
C SER A 40 0.37 -39.50 3.03
N SER A 41 1.39 -38.76 3.47
CA SER A 41 1.30 -37.31 3.69
C SER A 41 1.53 -36.48 2.42
N VAL A 42 2.13 -37.03 1.37
CA VAL A 42 2.44 -36.31 0.11
C VAL A 42 1.23 -35.57 -0.45
N LYS A 43 0.04 -36.21 -0.47
CA LYS A 43 -1.19 -35.57 -0.98
C LYS A 43 -1.53 -34.25 -0.26
N ARG A 44 -1.15 -34.12 1.01
CA ARG A 44 -1.44 -32.93 1.85
C ARG A 44 -0.38 -31.82 1.70
N MET A 45 0.72 -32.07 0.99
CA MET A 45 1.80 -31.09 0.81
C MET A 45 1.52 -30.10 -0.33
N PHE A 46 0.58 -30.43 -1.21
CA PHE A 46 0.23 -29.67 -2.40
C PHE A 46 -1.16 -29.06 -2.28
N ARG A 47 -1.41 -27.98 -3.01
CA ARG A 47 -2.69 -27.25 -3.01
C ARG A 47 -3.74 -27.89 -3.90
N ASN A 48 -3.37 -28.93 -4.65
CA ASN A 48 -4.26 -29.61 -5.60
C ASN A 48 -4.78 -28.63 -6.68
N THR A 49 -3.86 -27.87 -7.30
CA THR A 49 -4.21 -26.87 -8.32
C THR A 49 -3.48 -27.11 -9.65
N PRO A 50 -4.09 -26.79 -10.80
CA PRO A 50 -3.43 -26.91 -12.10
C PRO A 50 -2.18 -26.04 -12.21
N ALA A 51 -2.18 -24.86 -11.58
CA ALA A 51 -1.05 -23.94 -11.62
C ALA A 51 0.21 -24.53 -10.95
N GLU A 52 0.04 -25.25 -9.84
CA GLU A 52 1.14 -25.93 -9.15
C GLU A 52 1.71 -27.08 -9.99
N ILE A 53 0.84 -27.88 -10.63
CA ILE A 53 1.26 -28.94 -11.56
C ILE A 53 2.09 -28.34 -12.70
N LEU A 54 1.54 -27.34 -13.40
CA LEU A 54 2.18 -26.71 -14.54
C LEU A 54 3.50 -26.05 -14.17
N GLY A 55 3.55 -25.34 -13.03
CA GLY A 55 4.77 -24.70 -12.54
C GLY A 55 5.92 -25.69 -12.32
N GLU A 56 5.63 -26.84 -11.71
CA GLU A 56 6.62 -27.91 -11.50
C GLU A 56 7.02 -28.60 -12.81
N LEU A 57 6.08 -28.82 -13.73
CA LEU A 57 6.38 -29.40 -15.04
C LEU A 57 7.29 -28.48 -15.87
N PHE A 58 6.97 -27.19 -15.98
CA PHE A 58 7.80 -26.24 -16.72
C PHE A 58 9.20 -26.10 -16.13
N GLN A 59 9.30 -26.07 -14.81
CA GLN A 59 10.59 -25.99 -14.14
C GLN A 59 11.43 -27.25 -14.40
N ASN A 60 10.82 -28.44 -14.36
CA ASN A 60 11.54 -29.68 -14.69
C ASN A 60 11.95 -29.74 -16.16
N SER A 61 11.10 -29.31 -17.09
CA SER A 61 11.47 -29.22 -18.51
C SER A 61 12.63 -28.24 -18.72
N ALA A 62 12.61 -27.08 -18.06
CA ALA A 62 13.72 -26.12 -18.11
C ALA A 62 15.03 -26.71 -17.54
N ARG A 63 14.97 -27.43 -16.41
CA ARG A 63 16.12 -28.14 -15.83
C ARG A 63 16.66 -29.25 -16.73
N ALA A 64 15.80 -29.88 -17.50
CA ALA A 64 16.19 -30.86 -18.51
C ALA A 64 16.78 -30.22 -19.78
N GLY A 65 16.92 -28.88 -19.82
CA GLY A 65 17.46 -28.14 -20.95
C GLY A 65 16.49 -28.01 -22.13
N ALA A 66 15.19 -28.26 -21.92
CA ALA A 66 14.18 -28.10 -22.96
C ALA A 66 14.13 -26.65 -23.46
N LYS A 67 13.73 -26.50 -24.72
CA LYS A 67 13.41 -25.20 -25.34
C LYS A 67 11.94 -25.09 -25.67
N ARG A 68 11.24 -26.22 -25.80
CA ARG A 68 9.82 -26.26 -26.10
C ARG A 68 9.08 -27.22 -25.18
N VAL A 69 7.92 -26.78 -24.71
CA VAL A 69 6.92 -27.62 -24.04
C VAL A 69 5.64 -27.57 -24.86
N THR A 70 5.11 -28.73 -25.21
CA THR A 70 3.85 -28.88 -25.95
C THR A 70 2.82 -29.54 -25.05
N ILE A 71 1.66 -28.91 -24.93
CA ILE A 71 0.51 -29.40 -24.16
C ILE A 71 -0.63 -29.67 -25.14
N ILE A 72 -1.15 -30.90 -25.15
CA ILE A 72 -2.30 -31.30 -25.95
C ILE A 72 -3.38 -31.80 -25.00
N THR A 73 -4.54 -31.17 -25.02
CA THR A 73 -5.68 -31.52 -24.18
C THR A 73 -6.70 -32.36 -24.93
N ARG A 74 -7.46 -33.17 -24.18
CA ARG A 74 -8.53 -34.04 -24.65
C ARG A 74 -9.63 -34.08 -23.58
N GLU A 75 -10.81 -34.60 -23.91
CA GLU A 75 -11.90 -34.74 -22.93
C GLU A 75 -11.52 -35.63 -21.73
N THR A 76 -10.68 -36.64 -21.96
CA THR A 76 -10.29 -37.62 -20.94
C THR A 76 -8.92 -37.35 -20.31
N GLY A 77 -8.32 -36.18 -20.55
CA GLY A 77 -6.94 -35.95 -20.10
C GLY A 77 -6.16 -34.91 -20.87
N PHE A 78 -4.84 -34.91 -20.66
CA PHE A 78 -3.91 -34.08 -21.40
C PHE A 78 -2.55 -34.75 -21.56
N THR A 79 -1.72 -34.26 -22.47
CA THR A 79 -0.35 -34.72 -22.68
C THR A 79 0.57 -33.52 -22.62
N VAL A 80 1.63 -33.61 -21.82
CA VAL A 80 2.72 -32.63 -21.76
C VAL A 80 3.98 -33.28 -22.30
N SER A 81 4.60 -32.69 -23.31
CA SER A 81 5.84 -33.17 -23.91
C SER A 81 6.87 -32.04 -23.93
N ASP A 82 8.09 -32.31 -23.47
CA ASP A 82 9.23 -31.43 -23.66
C ASP A 82 10.26 -32.01 -24.62
N ASP A 83 11.15 -31.17 -25.12
CA ASP A 83 12.24 -31.57 -26.01
C ASP A 83 13.62 -31.63 -25.32
N GLY A 84 13.63 -31.73 -23.99
CA GLY A 84 14.84 -31.78 -23.17
C GLY A 84 15.56 -33.12 -23.21
N ALA A 85 16.45 -33.35 -22.25
CA ALA A 85 17.22 -34.60 -22.13
C ALA A 85 16.34 -35.83 -21.80
N GLY A 86 15.19 -35.63 -21.18
CA GLY A 86 14.33 -36.71 -20.69
C GLY A 86 14.96 -37.48 -19.52
N VAL A 87 14.44 -38.67 -19.26
CA VAL A 87 14.99 -39.64 -18.29
C VAL A 87 15.46 -40.92 -18.99
N GLU A 88 16.63 -41.44 -18.60
CA GLU A 88 17.22 -42.62 -19.22
C GLU A 88 17.25 -43.85 -18.31
N GLY A 89 16.85 -44.99 -18.89
CA GLY A 89 16.89 -46.31 -18.25
C GLY A 89 15.97 -46.46 -17.03
N VAL A 90 15.99 -47.64 -16.42
CA VAL A 90 15.20 -47.95 -15.22
C VAL A 90 15.53 -46.97 -14.08
N ASN A 91 16.81 -46.62 -13.91
CA ASN A 91 17.24 -45.69 -12.85
C ASN A 91 16.74 -44.26 -13.06
N GLY A 92 16.56 -43.81 -14.31
CA GLY A 92 15.95 -42.51 -14.60
C GLY A 92 14.47 -42.46 -14.17
N PHE A 93 13.72 -43.52 -14.49
CA PHE A 93 12.34 -43.64 -14.02
C PHE A 93 12.26 -43.81 -12.49
N LEU A 94 13.19 -44.54 -11.87
CA LEU A 94 13.25 -44.61 -10.41
C LEU A 94 13.42 -43.22 -9.77
N ALA A 95 14.36 -42.42 -10.29
CA ALA A 95 14.59 -41.06 -9.79
C ALA A 95 13.37 -40.15 -9.97
N LEU A 96 12.62 -40.33 -11.07
CA LEU A 96 11.38 -39.60 -11.33
C LEU A 96 10.29 -39.90 -10.28
N LEU A 97 10.23 -41.13 -9.78
CA LEU A 97 9.20 -41.59 -8.84
C LEU A 97 9.58 -41.44 -7.36
N LYS A 98 10.87 -41.45 -7.06
CA LYS A 98 11.38 -41.43 -5.70
C LYS A 98 11.24 -40.03 -5.11
N ILE A 99 10.55 -39.94 -3.97
CA ILE A 99 10.36 -38.69 -3.23
C ILE A 99 11.72 -38.21 -2.73
N ALA A 100 11.98 -36.91 -2.90
CA ALA A 100 13.23 -36.25 -2.51
C ALA A 100 14.48 -36.75 -3.25
N GLU A 101 14.29 -37.31 -4.45
CA GLU A 101 15.38 -37.69 -5.35
C GLU A 101 15.46 -36.72 -6.53
N THR A 102 16.68 -36.39 -6.95
CA THR A 102 16.92 -35.58 -8.15
C THR A 102 18.13 -36.14 -8.89
N LYS A 103 18.05 -36.20 -10.22
CA LYS A 103 19.08 -36.82 -11.07
C LYS A 103 19.62 -35.84 -12.13
N TYR A 104 19.70 -34.57 -11.77
CA TYR A 104 20.30 -33.56 -12.63
C TYR A 104 21.79 -33.46 -12.30
N ASP A 105 22.64 -33.92 -13.21
CA ASP A 105 24.10 -33.90 -13.04
C ASP A 105 24.70 -32.50 -13.35
N ASP A 106 23.86 -31.56 -13.80
CA ASP A 106 24.26 -30.18 -14.10
C ASP A 106 24.49 -29.38 -12.79
N PRO A 107 25.71 -28.86 -12.55
CA PRO A 107 26.01 -28.06 -11.35
C PRO A 107 25.10 -26.82 -11.18
N GLY A 108 24.63 -26.22 -12.27
CA GLY A 108 23.69 -25.10 -12.25
C GLY A 108 22.29 -25.52 -11.81
N VAL A 109 21.85 -26.75 -12.09
CA VAL A 109 20.58 -27.26 -11.56
C VAL A 109 20.69 -27.58 -10.07
N ALA A 110 21.84 -28.07 -9.61
CA ALA A 110 22.07 -28.30 -8.17
C ALA A 110 21.91 -27.00 -7.35
N GLN A 111 22.33 -25.85 -7.91
CA GLN A 111 22.16 -24.53 -7.28
C GLN A 111 20.68 -24.10 -7.14
N GLN A 112 19.77 -24.67 -7.91
CA GLN A 112 18.33 -24.40 -7.79
C GLN A 112 17.67 -25.12 -6.61
N HIS A 113 18.40 -26.00 -5.91
CA HIS A 113 17.90 -26.83 -4.82
C HIS A 113 16.57 -27.54 -5.16
N PRO A 114 16.54 -28.35 -6.25
CA PRO A 114 15.35 -29.11 -6.58
C PRO A 114 15.01 -30.05 -5.42
N MET A 115 13.79 -29.98 -4.91
CA MET A 115 13.37 -30.83 -3.78
C MET A 115 13.07 -32.27 -4.18
N GLY A 116 12.97 -32.60 -5.47
CA GLY A 116 12.62 -33.96 -5.92
C GLY A 116 11.20 -34.40 -5.55
N ILE A 117 10.26 -33.44 -5.39
CA ILE A 117 8.87 -33.74 -5.05
C ILE A 117 7.86 -33.14 -6.04
N GLY A 118 8.30 -32.28 -6.98
CA GLY A 118 7.40 -31.54 -7.87
C GLY A 118 6.43 -32.40 -8.65
N LEU A 119 6.89 -33.52 -9.19
CA LEU A 119 6.04 -34.45 -9.94
C LEU A 119 4.95 -35.09 -9.08
N GLN A 120 5.18 -35.19 -7.78
CA GLN A 120 4.18 -35.75 -6.87
C GLN A 120 2.93 -34.89 -6.85
N SER A 121 3.00 -33.57 -7.11
CA SER A 121 1.83 -32.70 -7.25
C SER A 121 0.83 -33.22 -8.29
N LEU A 122 1.34 -33.74 -9.43
CA LEU A 122 0.54 -34.34 -10.49
C LEU A 122 -0.03 -35.69 -10.05
N LEU A 123 0.82 -36.58 -9.54
CA LEU A 123 0.39 -37.93 -9.15
C LEU A 123 -0.63 -37.90 -8.00
N SER A 124 -0.53 -36.91 -7.10
CA SER A 124 -1.40 -36.77 -5.95
C SER A 124 -2.74 -36.11 -6.24
N HIS A 125 -2.90 -35.49 -7.42
CA HIS A 125 -4.08 -34.68 -7.72
C HIS A 125 -5.34 -35.53 -7.78
N ASP A 126 -6.42 -35.10 -7.12
CA ASP A 126 -7.58 -35.97 -6.89
C ASP A 126 -8.34 -36.34 -8.16
N GLN A 127 -8.30 -35.46 -9.16
CA GLN A 127 -8.94 -35.70 -10.46
C GLN A 127 -8.08 -36.51 -11.46
N VAL A 128 -6.85 -36.88 -11.10
CA VAL A 128 -5.95 -37.67 -11.95
C VAL A 128 -6.13 -39.15 -11.62
N LYS A 129 -6.40 -39.97 -12.65
CA LYS A 129 -6.64 -41.41 -12.53
C LYS A 129 -5.42 -42.25 -12.90
N ALA A 130 -4.72 -41.82 -13.94
CA ALA A 130 -3.50 -42.48 -14.39
C ALA A 130 -2.53 -41.49 -15.04
N VAL A 131 -1.24 -41.78 -14.92
CA VAL A 131 -0.17 -41.02 -15.58
C VAL A 131 0.77 -41.97 -16.28
N THR A 132 1.01 -41.73 -17.56
CA THR A 132 1.96 -42.47 -18.39
C THR A 132 3.16 -41.60 -18.71
N PHE A 133 4.34 -42.00 -18.23
CA PHE A 133 5.61 -41.38 -18.52
C PHE A 133 6.28 -42.10 -19.68
N ALA A 134 6.72 -41.38 -20.69
CA ALA A 134 7.48 -41.92 -21.81
C ALA A 134 8.75 -41.08 -22.03
N SER A 135 9.90 -41.75 -22.04
CA SER A 135 11.20 -41.12 -22.27
C SER A 135 12.17 -42.13 -22.86
N GLY A 136 12.96 -41.71 -23.85
CA GLY A 136 13.78 -42.63 -24.61
C GLY A 136 12.90 -43.75 -25.21
N ASN A 137 13.35 -45.00 -25.11
CA ASN A 137 12.60 -46.16 -25.57
C ASN A 137 11.73 -46.80 -24.47
N LEU A 138 11.50 -46.12 -23.35
CA LEU A 138 10.78 -46.68 -22.20
C LEU A 138 9.49 -45.92 -21.92
N GLU A 139 8.52 -46.66 -21.36
CA GLU A 139 7.22 -46.15 -20.94
C GLU A 139 6.79 -46.78 -19.62
N LEU A 140 6.17 -45.99 -18.74
CA LEU A 140 5.62 -46.46 -17.48
C LEU A 140 4.25 -45.82 -17.24
N THR A 141 3.23 -46.64 -17.01
CA THR A 141 1.90 -46.17 -16.58
C THR A 141 1.69 -46.43 -15.10
N ILE A 142 1.24 -45.39 -14.38
CA ILE A 142 0.89 -45.42 -12.96
C ILE A 142 -0.60 -45.12 -12.81
N ASP A 143 -1.31 -46.03 -12.16
CA ASP A 143 -2.66 -45.85 -11.61
C ASP A 143 -2.51 -45.12 -10.27
N THR A 144 -2.99 -43.89 -10.18
CA THR A 144 -2.72 -42.98 -9.05
C THR A 144 -3.46 -43.40 -7.78
N GLU A 145 -4.64 -44.01 -7.92
CA GLU A 145 -5.41 -44.56 -6.81
C GLU A 145 -4.65 -45.72 -6.17
N LYS A 146 -4.18 -46.69 -6.97
CA LYS A 146 -3.37 -47.80 -6.46
C LYS A 146 -1.99 -47.36 -6.00
N TRP A 147 -1.44 -46.31 -6.59
CA TRP A 147 -0.18 -45.74 -6.15
C TRP A 147 -0.32 -45.23 -4.71
N PHE A 148 -1.22 -44.30 -4.42
CA PHE A 148 -1.34 -43.74 -3.07
C PHE A 148 -2.23 -44.53 -2.11
N GLY A 149 -2.89 -45.58 -2.59
CA GLY A 149 -3.73 -46.47 -1.80
C GLY A 149 -2.96 -47.42 -0.88
N THR A 150 -3.68 -48.40 -0.35
CA THR A 150 -3.13 -49.41 0.58
C THR A 150 -2.45 -50.58 -0.12
N ASP A 151 -2.42 -50.61 -1.46
CA ASP A 151 -1.80 -51.68 -2.25
C ASP A 151 -0.28 -51.50 -2.29
N GLU A 152 0.39 -51.99 -1.25
CA GLU A 152 1.84 -51.99 -1.13
C GLU A 152 2.53 -52.76 -2.28
N SER A 153 1.91 -53.83 -2.75
CA SER A 153 2.46 -54.64 -3.83
C SER A 153 2.56 -53.83 -5.12
N TYR A 154 1.58 -52.96 -5.38
CA TYR A 154 1.52 -52.15 -6.59
C TYR A 154 2.75 -51.25 -6.72
N TYR A 155 3.05 -50.42 -5.72
CA TYR A 155 4.16 -49.48 -5.85
C TYR A 155 5.54 -50.13 -5.69
N ARG A 156 5.65 -51.28 -4.99
CA ARG A 156 6.93 -52.01 -4.89
C ARG A 156 7.36 -52.67 -6.20
N THR A 157 6.40 -53.03 -7.06
CA THR A 157 6.61 -53.75 -8.33
C THR A 157 6.49 -52.82 -9.55
N TRP A 158 6.69 -51.52 -9.38
CA TRP A 158 6.49 -50.54 -10.46
C TRP A 158 7.31 -50.84 -11.72
N PHE A 159 8.52 -51.37 -11.56
CA PHE A 159 9.43 -51.67 -12.66
C PHE A 159 8.92 -52.79 -13.58
N ASP A 160 8.06 -53.70 -13.09
CA ASP A 160 7.44 -54.75 -13.91
C ASP A 160 6.46 -54.16 -14.95
N ARG A 161 6.01 -52.92 -14.74
CA ARG A 161 5.13 -52.19 -15.66
C ARG A 161 5.89 -51.34 -16.66
N LEU A 162 7.22 -51.30 -16.59
CA LEU A 162 8.05 -50.58 -17.53
C LEU A 162 8.06 -51.33 -18.87
N ARG A 163 7.64 -50.65 -19.95
CA ARG A 163 7.52 -51.23 -21.29
C ARG A 163 8.54 -50.60 -22.24
N THR A 164 9.02 -51.39 -23.19
CA THR A 164 9.82 -50.87 -24.30
C THR A 164 8.89 -50.36 -25.40
N ARG A 165 9.17 -49.16 -25.90
CA ARG A 165 8.48 -48.53 -27.02
C ARG A 165 9.26 -48.76 -28.30
N ALA A 166 8.54 -48.91 -29.42
CA ALA A 166 9.16 -48.99 -30.74
C ALA A 166 9.81 -47.65 -31.17
N LEU A 167 9.20 -46.52 -30.77
CA LEU A 167 9.68 -45.18 -31.09
C LEU A 167 10.26 -44.52 -29.85
N ARG A 168 11.47 -43.96 -30.03
CA ARG A 168 12.16 -43.20 -28.98
C ARG A 168 11.44 -41.86 -28.79
N ALA A 169 11.01 -41.55 -27.57
CA ALA A 169 10.55 -40.22 -27.21
C ALA A 169 11.72 -39.24 -27.23
N ARG A 170 11.49 -38.05 -27.77
CA ARG A 170 12.36 -36.89 -27.61
C ARG A 170 11.96 -36.20 -26.31
N GLY A 171 12.90 -36.04 -25.38
CA GLY A 171 12.63 -35.54 -24.04
C GLY A 171 11.69 -36.43 -23.21
N LEU A 172 10.94 -35.80 -22.31
CA LEU A 172 9.93 -36.45 -21.48
C LEU A 172 8.53 -36.16 -22.02
N THR A 173 7.71 -37.20 -22.15
CA THR A 173 6.28 -37.10 -22.45
C THR A 173 5.47 -37.67 -21.30
N ILE A 174 4.48 -36.92 -20.84
CA ILE A 174 3.60 -37.25 -19.72
C ILE A 174 2.17 -37.22 -20.23
N THR A 175 1.55 -38.38 -20.37
CA THR A 175 0.13 -38.51 -20.72
C THR A 175 -0.67 -38.72 -19.45
N VAL A 176 -1.61 -37.82 -19.18
CA VAL A 176 -2.42 -37.81 -17.96
C VAL A 176 -3.85 -38.17 -18.34
N GLU A 177 -4.39 -39.20 -17.69
CA GLU A 177 -5.82 -39.53 -17.71
C GLU A 177 -6.47 -38.88 -16.48
N CYS A 178 -7.44 -38.00 -16.71
CA CYS A 178 -8.10 -37.24 -15.65
C CYS A 178 -9.55 -36.89 -15.98
N GLU A 179 -10.24 -36.28 -15.04
CA GLU A 179 -11.55 -35.68 -15.27
C GLU A 179 -11.45 -34.48 -16.22
N ALA A 180 -12.50 -34.25 -17.02
CA ALA A 180 -12.55 -33.17 -18.01
C ALA A 180 -12.41 -31.77 -17.37
N GLU A 181 -12.88 -31.61 -16.13
CA GLU A 181 -12.77 -30.37 -15.36
C GLU A 181 -11.31 -29.97 -15.15
N LEU A 182 -10.42 -30.91 -14.79
CA LEU A 182 -8.99 -30.63 -14.62
C LEU A 182 -8.36 -30.18 -15.93
N ALA A 183 -8.67 -30.85 -17.05
CA ALA A 183 -8.16 -30.45 -18.36
C ALA A 183 -8.62 -29.02 -18.74
N GLY A 184 -9.88 -28.68 -18.44
CA GLY A 184 -10.40 -27.31 -18.61
C GLY A 184 -9.74 -26.28 -17.70
N ALA A 185 -9.55 -26.61 -16.43
CA ALA A 185 -8.89 -25.75 -15.44
C ALA A 185 -7.41 -25.51 -15.78
N LEU A 186 -6.73 -26.51 -16.34
CA LEU A 186 -5.36 -26.38 -16.86
C LEU A 186 -5.29 -25.37 -18.01
N LYS A 187 -6.22 -25.43 -18.98
CA LYS A 187 -6.31 -24.41 -20.04
C LYS A 187 -6.51 -23.02 -19.47
N GLN A 188 -7.41 -22.88 -18.48
CA GLN A 188 -7.70 -21.60 -17.85
C GLN A 188 -6.47 -21.06 -17.10
N ALA A 189 -5.70 -21.92 -16.42
CA ALA A 189 -4.47 -21.53 -15.74
C ALA A 189 -3.37 -21.03 -16.70
N LEU A 190 -3.37 -21.48 -17.96
CA LEU A 190 -2.43 -21.01 -18.99
C LEU A 190 -2.83 -19.69 -19.66
N ARG A 191 -4.01 -19.14 -19.35
CA ARG A 191 -4.37 -17.81 -19.83
C ARG A 191 -3.60 -16.75 -19.05
N ALA A 192 -2.96 -15.83 -19.77
CA ALA A 192 -2.28 -14.70 -19.16
C ALA A 192 -3.23 -13.90 -18.28
N GLN A 193 -2.74 -13.50 -17.11
CA GLN A 193 -3.47 -12.67 -16.17
C GLN A 193 -2.51 -11.65 -15.56
N ASP A 194 -2.94 -10.39 -15.54
CA ASP A 194 -2.14 -9.28 -15.00
C ASP A 194 -2.54 -8.90 -13.57
N LYS A 195 -3.29 -9.77 -12.89
CA LYS A 195 -3.72 -9.56 -11.51
C LYS A 195 -2.67 -10.12 -10.55
N HIS A 196 -2.29 -9.33 -9.55
CA HIS A 196 -1.41 -9.79 -8.49
C HIS A 196 -1.96 -11.05 -7.81
N GLY A 197 -1.10 -12.03 -7.54
CA GLY A 197 -1.48 -13.33 -6.97
C GLY A 197 -2.24 -14.27 -7.92
N HIS A 198 -2.65 -13.81 -9.10
CA HIS A 198 -3.38 -14.57 -10.10
C HIS A 198 -2.72 -14.36 -11.47
N PHE A 199 -1.69 -15.15 -11.75
CA PHE A 199 -0.94 -15.13 -13.01
C PHE A 199 -0.75 -16.56 -13.52
N SER A 200 -0.50 -16.68 -14.81
CA SER A 200 -0.25 -17.99 -15.41
C SER A 200 1.12 -18.53 -14.98
N PRO A 201 1.26 -19.83 -14.66
CA PRO A 201 2.57 -20.44 -14.40
C PRO A 201 3.50 -20.41 -15.62
N ALA A 202 2.99 -20.10 -16.82
CA ALA A 202 3.79 -19.89 -18.02
C ALA A 202 4.44 -18.49 -18.08
N GLN A 203 3.86 -17.50 -17.41
CA GLN A 203 4.41 -16.13 -17.38
C GLN A 203 5.72 -16.11 -16.58
N GLY A 204 6.77 -15.54 -17.19
CA GLY A 204 8.14 -15.55 -16.69
C GLY A 204 9.10 -16.44 -17.48
N TYR A 205 8.58 -17.36 -18.31
CA TYR A 205 9.40 -18.24 -19.14
C TYR A 205 9.81 -17.65 -20.50
N ALA A 206 9.49 -16.38 -20.78
CA ALA A 206 9.90 -15.72 -22.02
C ALA A 206 11.42 -15.81 -22.21
N GLY A 207 11.85 -16.33 -23.36
CA GLY A 207 13.26 -16.58 -23.68
C GLY A 207 13.87 -17.83 -23.02
N ILE A 208 13.12 -18.53 -22.17
CA ILE A 208 13.54 -19.78 -21.51
C ILE A 208 12.82 -20.97 -22.17
N LEU A 209 11.49 -20.94 -22.24
CA LEU A 209 10.66 -21.98 -22.86
C LEU A 209 9.65 -21.39 -23.84
N GLU A 210 9.52 -22.02 -25.00
CA GLU A 210 8.36 -21.88 -25.89
C GLU A 210 7.27 -22.86 -25.41
N ILE A 211 6.13 -22.34 -24.97
CA ILE A 211 5.03 -23.16 -24.45
C ILE A 211 3.87 -23.13 -25.44
N MET A 212 3.44 -24.31 -25.88
CA MET A 212 2.34 -24.48 -26.82
C MET A 212 1.17 -25.20 -26.15
N LEU A 213 -0.06 -24.71 -26.32
CA LEU A 213 -1.29 -25.34 -25.87
C LEU A 213 -2.20 -25.59 -27.06
N ASP A 214 -2.51 -26.86 -27.34
CA ASP A 214 -3.35 -27.30 -28.46
C ASP A 214 -2.91 -26.73 -29.83
N GLY A 215 -1.60 -26.52 -30.00
CA GLY A 215 -1.00 -25.97 -31.21
C GLY A 215 -0.83 -24.45 -31.22
N GLU A 216 -1.38 -23.74 -30.23
CA GLU A 216 -1.28 -22.28 -30.11
C GLU A 216 -0.21 -21.86 -29.10
N PRO A 217 0.54 -20.76 -29.33
CA PRO A 217 1.52 -20.27 -28.38
C PRO A 217 0.84 -19.71 -27.13
N VAL A 218 1.41 -20.03 -25.96
CA VAL A 218 1.01 -19.49 -24.66
C VAL A 218 1.84 -18.23 -24.36
N GLU A 219 1.21 -17.22 -23.77
CA GLU A 219 1.90 -16.01 -23.32
C GLU A 219 2.88 -16.32 -22.17
N THR A 220 4.15 -15.99 -22.37
CA THR A 220 5.24 -16.28 -21.42
C THR A 220 5.91 -15.03 -20.87
N ARG A 221 5.54 -13.83 -21.33
CA ARG A 221 6.06 -12.56 -20.79
C ARG A 221 5.65 -12.39 -19.34
N LEU A 222 6.39 -11.55 -18.63
CA LEU A 222 6.05 -11.15 -17.27
C LEU A 222 4.65 -10.50 -17.25
N PRO A 223 3.85 -10.73 -16.21
CA PRO A 223 2.62 -9.96 -16.00
C PRO A 223 2.97 -8.49 -15.74
N LEU A 224 2.04 -7.60 -16.04
CA LEU A 224 2.22 -6.15 -15.87
C LEU A 224 2.59 -5.79 -14.43
N TRP A 225 1.99 -6.46 -13.44
CA TRP A 225 2.29 -6.21 -12.02
C TRP A 225 3.72 -6.57 -11.61
N ALA A 226 4.40 -7.48 -12.32
CA ALA A 226 5.79 -7.86 -12.05
C ALA A 226 6.79 -7.06 -12.92
N THR A 227 6.29 -6.26 -13.87
CA THR A 227 7.11 -5.47 -14.79
C THR A 227 7.36 -4.08 -14.21
N ILE A 228 8.63 -3.72 -14.08
CA ILE A 228 9.03 -2.38 -13.63
C ILE A 228 8.95 -1.41 -14.82
N THR A 229 7.89 -0.61 -14.90
CA THR A 229 7.66 0.33 -16.00
C THR A 229 8.50 1.60 -15.90
N ARG A 230 8.76 2.07 -14.67
CA ARG A 230 9.60 3.24 -14.38
C ARG A 230 10.81 2.82 -13.56
N VAL A 231 11.87 2.42 -14.24
CA VAL A 231 13.13 1.99 -13.61
C VAL A 231 13.87 3.20 -13.04
N LEU A 232 14.14 3.18 -11.74
CA LEU A 232 15.01 4.13 -11.04
C LEU A 232 16.45 3.62 -11.02
N VAL A 233 16.64 2.35 -10.68
CA VAL A 233 17.94 1.71 -10.54
C VAL A 233 17.95 0.39 -11.33
N ASP A 234 18.97 0.21 -12.16
CA ASP A 234 19.31 -1.06 -12.81
C ASP A 234 20.69 -1.48 -12.30
N THR A 235 20.74 -2.55 -11.51
CA THR A 235 21.92 -2.98 -10.77
C THR A 235 21.97 -4.51 -10.68
N THR A 236 22.89 -5.04 -9.88
CA THR A 236 23.01 -6.47 -9.62
C THR A 236 23.06 -6.75 -8.12
N PHE A 237 22.37 -7.81 -7.69
CA PHE A 237 22.45 -8.34 -6.34
C PHE A 237 22.95 -9.79 -6.40
N LYS A 238 24.16 -10.04 -5.88
CA LYS A 238 24.83 -11.34 -5.95
C LYS A 238 24.78 -11.95 -7.37
N GLU A 239 25.26 -11.16 -8.34
CA GLU A 239 25.32 -11.49 -9.78
C GLU A 239 23.98 -11.57 -10.52
N ALA A 240 22.85 -11.60 -9.81
CA ALA A 240 21.51 -11.54 -10.41
C ALA A 240 21.12 -10.09 -10.73
N ARG A 241 20.54 -9.87 -11.92
CA ARG A 241 20.08 -8.53 -12.33
C ARG A 241 18.90 -8.10 -11.46
N LEU A 242 18.95 -6.87 -10.95
CA LEU A 242 17.93 -6.27 -10.10
C LEU A 242 17.48 -4.95 -10.70
N LEU A 243 16.18 -4.85 -10.97
CA LEU A 243 15.53 -3.60 -11.34
C LEU A 243 14.74 -3.07 -10.15
N ILE A 244 14.87 -1.78 -9.86
CA ILE A 244 14.11 -1.09 -8.82
C ILE A 244 13.37 0.07 -9.46
N GLY A 245 12.09 0.21 -9.16
CA GLY A 245 11.23 1.24 -9.72
C GLY A 245 10.36 1.94 -8.69
N PHE A 246 9.57 2.88 -9.21
CA PHE A 246 8.56 3.59 -8.45
C PHE A 246 7.19 3.37 -9.09
N ARG A 247 6.23 2.99 -8.25
CA ARG A 247 4.84 2.79 -8.64
C ARG A 247 4.01 3.86 -7.93
N GLY A 248 3.58 4.88 -8.69
CA GLY A 248 2.81 6.00 -8.14
C GLY A 248 1.49 5.58 -7.51
N GLU A 249 0.90 6.49 -6.72
CA GLU A 249 -0.31 6.24 -5.92
C GLU A 249 -1.52 5.78 -6.74
N ALA A 250 -1.55 6.09 -8.04
CA ALA A 250 -2.67 5.80 -8.93
C ALA A 250 -2.88 4.31 -9.27
N SER A 251 -2.01 3.39 -8.82
CA SER A 251 -2.17 1.96 -9.14
C SER A 251 -2.77 1.19 -7.97
N HIS A 252 -4.08 0.94 -8.01
CA HIS A 252 -4.79 0.06 -7.05
C HIS A 252 -4.36 -1.42 -7.11
N CYS A 253 -3.34 -1.79 -7.89
CA CYS A 253 -2.81 -3.15 -7.89
C CYS A 253 -1.93 -3.37 -6.66
N GLU A 254 -2.25 -4.43 -5.90
CA GLU A 254 -1.51 -4.82 -4.69
C GLU A 254 0.01 -4.80 -4.93
N LYS A 255 0.68 -3.99 -4.10
CA LYS A 255 2.13 -3.75 -4.08
C LYS A 255 2.88 -5.07 -4.07
N SER A 256 3.63 -5.35 -5.13
CA SER A 256 4.33 -6.63 -5.23
C SER A 256 5.62 -6.51 -6.01
N SER A 257 6.71 -6.53 -5.27
CA SER A 257 8.01 -6.85 -5.83
C SER A 257 8.03 -8.33 -6.22
N SER A 258 8.98 -8.74 -7.05
CA SER A 258 9.06 -10.13 -7.50
C SER A 258 10.48 -10.60 -7.71
N VAL A 259 10.64 -11.92 -7.66
CA VAL A 259 11.85 -12.62 -8.09
C VAL A 259 11.47 -13.55 -9.23
N LEU A 260 12.10 -13.39 -10.38
CA LEU A 260 12.05 -14.37 -11.46
C LEU A 260 13.09 -15.46 -11.19
N TRP A 261 12.68 -16.52 -10.51
CA TRP A 261 13.52 -17.65 -10.14
C TRP A 261 13.53 -18.70 -11.26
N TYR A 262 14.56 -18.67 -12.11
CA TYR A 262 14.73 -19.62 -13.22
C TYR A 262 13.46 -19.78 -14.09
N GLY A 263 12.79 -18.67 -14.39
CA GLY A 263 11.55 -18.60 -15.18
C GLY A 263 10.26 -18.61 -14.35
N GLN A 264 10.34 -18.94 -13.06
CA GLN A 264 9.17 -18.94 -12.17
C GLN A 264 9.08 -17.64 -11.38
N ILE A 265 7.93 -16.98 -11.45
CA ILE A 265 7.69 -15.73 -10.71
C ILE A 265 7.36 -16.07 -9.24
N VAL A 266 8.14 -15.50 -8.32
CA VAL A 266 7.95 -15.58 -6.88
C VAL A 266 7.60 -14.19 -6.36
N PRO A 267 6.37 -13.96 -5.84
CA PRO A 267 5.99 -12.65 -5.32
C PRO A 267 6.73 -12.35 -4.01
N VAL A 268 7.10 -11.09 -3.82
CA VAL A 268 7.80 -10.59 -2.64
C VAL A 268 7.07 -9.39 -2.07
N LYS A 269 6.80 -9.44 -0.76
CA LYS A 269 6.27 -8.29 -0.04
C LYS A 269 7.39 -7.28 0.20
N PHE A 270 7.20 -6.09 -0.33
CA PHE A 270 8.08 -4.95 -0.08
C PHE A 270 7.22 -3.74 0.31
N GLN A 271 7.68 -2.98 1.30
CA GLN A 271 6.93 -1.85 1.86
C GLN A 271 7.14 -0.58 1.03
N GLY A 272 6.16 0.33 1.07
CA GLY A 272 6.27 1.66 0.44
C GLY A 272 5.62 1.76 -0.95
N ALA A 273 6.04 2.75 -1.74
CA ALA A 273 5.60 2.98 -3.13
C ALA A 273 6.65 2.50 -4.17
N PHE A 274 7.71 1.85 -3.69
CA PHE A 274 8.75 1.28 -4.52
C PHE A 274 8.47 -0.19 -4.80
N ASP A 275 8.94 -0.67 -5.95
CA ASP A 275 8.92 -2.07 -6.33
C ASP A 275 10.29 -2.50 -6.87
N PHE A 276 10.55 -3.80 -6.84
CA PHE A 276 11.73 -4.36 -7.47
C PHE A 276 11.43 -5.68 -8.18
N HIS A 277 12.27 -5.99 -9.16
CA HIS A 277 12.26 -7.24 -9.90
C HIS A 277 13.68 -7.81 -9.97
N LEU A 278 13.90 -8.95 -9.31
CA LEU A 278 15.18 -9.67 -9.31
C LEU A 278 15.12 -10.83 -10.29
N VAL A 279 16.04 -10.90 -11.26
CA VAL A 279 16.12 -11.97 -12.25
C VAL A 279 17.24 -12.95 -11.87
N VAL A 280 16.85 -14.15 -11.43
CA VAL A 280 17.79 -15.21 -11.04
C VAL A 280 17.84 -16.26 -12.14
N GLY A 281 18.87 -16.17 -12.98
CA GLY A 281 19.20 -17.19 -13.97
C GLY A 281 20.32 -18.14 -13.54
N GLN A 282 21.08 -17.76 -12.51
CA GLN A 282 22.22 -18.50 -11.96
C GLN A 282 22.38 -18.18 -10.47
N GLY A 283 23.04 -19.06 -9.72
CA GLY A 283 23.30 -18.88 -8.31
C GLY A 283 22.05 -18.97 -7.43
N ARG A 284 22.19 -18.48 -6.20
CA ARG A 284 21.17 -18.53 -5.16
C ARG A 284 21.22 -17.29 -4.26
N PRO A 285 20.80 -16.12 -4.78
CA PRO A 285 20.80 -14.89 -4.01
C PRO A 285 19.75 -14.89 -2.89
N VAL A 286 18.67 -15.65 -3.05
CA VAL A 286 17.54 -15.80 -2.11
C VAL A 286 16.96 -17.22 -2.20
N GLU A 287 16.10 -17.60 -1.25
CA GLU A 287 15.45 -18.91 -1.21
C GLU A 287 13.93 -18.82 -1.39
N PRO A 288 13.35 -19.37 -2.46
CA PRO A 288 11.90 -19.55 -2.58
C PRO A 288 11.35 -20.56 -1.56
N ARG A 289 10.16 -20.31 -1.02
CA ARG A 289 9.44 -21.28 -0.18
C ARG A 289 9.09 -22.50 -1.00
N SER A 290 9.32 -23.69 -0.47
CA SER A 290 8.92 -24.93 -1.15
C SER A 290 7.72 -25.60 -0.47
N PRO A 291 6.93 -26.43 -1.19
CA PRO A 291 6.98 -26.67 -2.63
C PRO A 291 6.32 -25.56 -3.47
N SER A 292 5.34 -24.85 -2.89
CA SER A 292 4.44 -23.98 -3.66
C SER A 292 5.07 -22.70 -4.25
N ARG A 293 6.28 -22.31 -3.83
CA ARG A 293 6.99 -21.10 -4.28
C ARG A 293 6.16 -19.82 -4.23
N SER A 294 5.22 -19.77 -3.29
CA SER A 294 4.30 -18.64 -3.10
C SER A 294 4.93 -17.44 -2.38
N GLY A 295 6.26 -17.39 -2.26
CA GLY A 295 7.03 -16.37 -1.57
C GLY A 295 8.46 -16.80 -1.30
N LEU A 296 9.23 -15.96 -0.62
CA LEU A 296 10.60 -16.25 -0.17
C LEU A 296 10.61 -16.73 1.29
N VAL A 297 11.61 -17.54 1.64
CA VAL A 297 11.94 -17.87 3.03
C VAL A 297 12.48 -16.61 3.70
N GLU A 298 11.93 -16.25 4.87
CA GLU A 298 12.36 -15.06 5.62
C GLU A 298 13.63 -15.38 6.41
N ASP A 299 14.74 -15.55 5.69
CA ASP A 299 16.07 -15.83 6.22
C ASP A 299 17.02 -14.62 6.06
N ALA A 300 18.30 -14.81 6.39
CA ALA A 300 19.31 -13.77 6.28
C ALA A 300 19.45 -13.23 4.84
N ALA A 301 19.32 -14.09 3.83
CA ALA A 301 19.47 -13.69 2.43
C ALA A 301 18.28 -12.84 1.95
N TYR A 302 17.06 -13.15 2.44
CA TYR A 302 15.89 -12.30 2.23
C TYR A 302 16.07 -10.91 2.82
N HIS A 303 16.47 -10.82 4.09
CA HIS A 303 16.69 -9.53 4.74
C HIS A 303 17.84 -8.74 4.11
N GLU A 304 18.89 -9.43 3.67
CA GLU A 304 20.00 -8.82 2.93
C GLU A 304 19.54 -8.23 1.60
N LEU A 305 18.70 -8.94 0.83
CA LEU A 305 18.10 -8.40 -0.40
C LEU A 305 17.29 -7.13 -0.12
N LEU A 306 16.42 -7.16 0.90
CA LEU A 306 15.58 -6.00 1.22
C LEU A 306 16.41 -4.81 1.69
N ALA A 307 17.43 -5.03 2.51
CA ALA A 307 18.36 -3.99 2.93
C ALA A 307 19.11 -3.41 1.72
N PHE A 308 19.61 -4.28 0.83
CA PHE A 308 20.28 -3.85 -0.40
C PHE A 308 19.37 -3.00 -1.28
N VAL A 309 18.12 -3.43 -1.52
CA VAL A 309 17.14 -2.65 -2.30
C VAL A 309 16.92 -1.28 -1.66
N LYS A 310 16.72 -1.21 -0.34
CA LYS A 310 16.59 0.07 0.38
C LYS A 310 17.82 0.94 0.17
N ASP A 311 19.03 0.40 0.36
CA ASP A 311 20.28 1.13 0.15
C ASP A 311 20.42 1.67 -1.27
N GLN A 312 20.01 0.91 -2.29
CA GLN A 312 20.02 1.38 -3.67
C GLN A 312 19.00 2.50 -3.91
N ILE A 313 17.80 2.42 -3.32
CA ILE A 313 16.78 3.48 -3.39
C ILE A 313 17.32 4.77 -2.77
N PHE A 314 17.82 4.69 -1.54
CA PHE A 314 18.39 5.84 -0.83
C PHE A 314 19.63 6.37 -1.56
N GLY A 315 20.54 5.50 -1.99
CA GLY A 315 21.75 5.91 -2.73
C GLY A 315 21.44 6.63 -4.05
N TYR A 316 20.41 6.20 -4.78
CA TYR A 316 19.98 6.89 -6.00
C TYR A 316 19.25 8.19 -5.70
N LEU A 317 18.24 8.15 -4.82
CA LEU A 317 17.40 9.29 -4.53
C LEU A 317 18.08 10.34 -3.65
N PHE A 318 19.13 10.04 -2.90
CA PHE A 318 19.85 11.02 -2.07
C PHE A 318 21.17 11.48 -2.71
N ASP A 319 21.49 11.03 -3.93
CA ASP A 319 22.56 11.63 -4.72
C ASP A 319 22.07 12.94 -5.37
N LEU A 320 22.69 14.06 -5.00
CA LEU A 320 22.40 15.39 -5.55
C LEU A 320 22.51 15.44 -7.08
N LYS A 321 23.32 14.58 -7.70
CA LYS A 321 23.44 14.50 -9.17
C LYS A 321 22.15 14.06 -9.86
N ASN A 322 21.23 13.41 -9.12
CA ASN A 322 19.95 12.95 -9.65
C ASN A 322 18.81 13.95 -9.42
N ARG A 323 19.07 15.13 -8.82
CA ARG A 323 18.04 16.12 -8.41
C ARG A 323 16.99 16.40 -9.49
N ASP A 324 17.39 16.63 -10.74
CA ASP A 324 16.48 16.99 -11.84
C ASP A 324 15.55 15.84 -12.28
N ARG A 325 15.84 14.61 -11.83
CA ARG A 325 15.09 13.40 -12.17
C ARG A 325 14.14 12.98 -11.06
N ILE A 326 14.22 13.61 -9.89
CA ILE A 326 13.49 13.21 -8.68
C ILE A 326 12.20 14.02 -8.57
N ALA A 327 11.09 13.31 -8.35
CA ALA A 327 9.80 13.91 -8.06
C ALA A 327 9.56 14.01 -6.54
N PRO A 328 8.79 15.01 -6.05
CA PRO A 328 8.45 15.16 -4.64
C PRO A 328 7.90 13.88 -4.00
N GLY A 329 6.91 13.24 -4.65
CA GLY A 329 6.30 12.00 -4.17
C GLY A 329 7.28 10.82 -3.99
N TRP A 330 8.46 10.86 -4.61
CA TRP A 330 9.50 9.84 -4.39
C TRP A 330 10.19 10.01 -3.05
N ILE A 331 10.44 11.26 -2.65
CA ILE A 331 11.03 11.58 -1.35
C ILE A 331 10.01 11.32 -0.24
N THR A 332 8.74 11.69 -0.44
CA THR A 332 7.64 11.28 0.43
C THR A 332 7.61 9.76 0.65
N ALA A 333 7.77 8.98 -0.42
CA ALA A 333 7.83 7.52 -0.32
C ALA A 333 9.08 7.00 0.43
N CYS A 334 10.21 7.70 0.41
CA CYS A 334 11.38 7.37 1.23
C CYS A 334 11.08 7.53 2.72
N PHE A 335 10.41 8.62 3.12
CA PHE A 335 9.99 8.81 4.51
C PHE A 335 9.04 7.70 4.99
N SER A 336 8.15 7.21 4.11
CA SER A 336 7.31 6.04 4.40
C SER A 336 8.09 4.72 4.47
N LEU A 337 9.19 4.59 3.72
CA LEU A 337 10.00 3.37 3.65
C LEU A 337 10.95 3.20 4.85
N ASP A 338 11.55 4.30 5.28
CA ASP A 338 12.42 4.41 6.45
C ASP A 338 12.50 5.88 6.91
N PHE A 339 11.58 6.26 7.80
CA PHE A 339 11.45 7.62 8.32
C PHE A 339 12.74 8.10 8.99
N ALA A 340 13.30 7.28 9.89
CA ALA A 340 14.47 7.62 10.67
C ALA A 340 15.70 7.85 9.79
N ARG A 341 15.90 7.02 8.75
CA ARG A 341 16.97 7.23 7.78
C ARG A 341 16.74 8.47 6.94
N SER A 342 15.52 8.66 6.44
CA SER A 342 15.17 9.82 5.60
C SER A 342 15.40 11.13 6.34
N LEU A 343 15.01 11.23 7.60
CA LEU A 343 15.24 12.41 8.43
C LEU A 343 16.74 12.77 8.54
N ARG A 344 17.58 11.76 8.79
CA ARG A 344 19.03 11.96 8.96
C ARG A 344 19.79 12.22 7.66
N GLU A 345 19.44 11.50 6.60
CA GLU A 345 20.29 11.38 5.41
C GLU A 345 19.73 12.12 4.19
N SER A 346 18.43 12.47 4.18
CA SER A 346 17.83 13.13 3.01
C SER A 346 18.50 14.48 2.77
N PRO A 347 19.01 14.74 1.55
CA PRO A 347 19.46 16.07 1.16
C PRO A 347 18.27 16.96 0.77
N TYR A 348 17.06 16.40 0.74
CA TYR A 348 15.85 17.07 0.30
C TYR A 348 14.76 17.11 1.36
N TYR A 349 13.86 18.06 1.17
CA TYR A 349 12.56 18.11 1.84
C TYR A 349 11.47 18.39 0.80
N VAL A 350 10.25 17.98 1.12
CA VAL A 350 9.05 18.21 0.34
C VAL A 350 8.19 19.21 1.08
N ALA A 351 7.77 20.25 0.38
CA ALA A 351 6.89 21.26 0.93
C ALA A 351 5.76 21.55 -0.06
N LYS A 352 4.63 22.03 0.45
CA LYS A 352 3.50 22.46 -0.37
C LYS A 352 3.40 23.97 -0.33
N ILE A 353 3.13 24.56 -1.49
CA ILE A 353 2.84 25.99 -1.57
C ILE A 353 1.56 26.29 -0.79
N LEU A 354 1.63 27.30 0.08
CA LEU A 354 0.51 27.82 0.82
C LEU A 354 -0.31 28.73 -0.11
N LYS A 355 -1.61 28.50 -0.23
CA LYS A 355 -2.47 29.35 -1.05
C LYS A 355 -3.27 30.32 -0.18
N PRO A 356 -3.43 31.58 -0.64
CA PRO A 356 -4.36 32.48 0.00
C PRO A 356 -5.77 31.90 -0.10
N VAL A 357 -6.56 32.17 0.93
CA VAL A 357 -7.90 31.65 1.03
C VAL A 357 -8.82 32.32 0.00
N GLY A 358 -9.73 31.52 -0.58
CA GLY A 358 -10.83 32.00 -1.40
C GLY A 358 -12.09 32.19 -0.56
N ASN A 359 -13.23 31.74 -1.07
CA ASN A 359 -14.45 31.63 -0.27
C ASN A 359 -14.30 30.49 0.73
N LEU A 360 -14.60 30.75 2.00
CA LEU A 360 -14.60 29.76 3.07
C LEU A 360 -16.02 29.24 3.30
N GLU A 361 -16.20 27.93 3.24
CA GLU A 361 -17.44 27.25 3.62
C GLU A 361 -17.24 26.38 4.88
N SER A 362 -15.99 26.04 5.21
CA SER A 362 -15.60 25.24 6.37
C SER A 362 -14.14 25.43 6.77
N GLU A 363 -13.75 24.84 7.90
CA GLU A 363 -12.34 24.68 8.30
C GLU A 363 -11.48 23.99 7.24
N GLU A 364 -12.00 23.00 6.52
CA GLU A 364 -11.25 22.25 5.51
C GLU A 364 -10.73 23.16 4.37
N ASP A 365 -11.40 24.29 4.13
CA ASP A 365 -11.00 25.27 3.12
C ASP A 365 -9.78 26.11 3.54
N LEU A 366 -9.42 26.10 4.84
CA LEU A 366 -8.20 26.73 5.34
C LEU A 366 -6.94 25.94 4.96
N ASP A 367 -7.09 24.63 4.78
CA ASP A 367 -6.03 23.70 4.36
C ASP A 367 -5.88 23.64 2.83
N THR A 368 -5.98 24.79 2.17
CA THR A 368 -5.80 24.90 0.73
C THR A 368 -4.32 24.97 0.37
N TYR A 369 -3.76 23.80 0.06
CA TYR A 369 -2.39 23.67 -0.44
C TYR A 369 -2.35 23.63 -1.97
N GLY A 370 -1.22 24.03 -2.56
CA GLY A 370 -0.92 23.72 -3.95
C GLY A 370 -0.15 22.41 -4.11
N GLU A 371 0.50 22.28 -5.26
CA GLU A 371 1.30 21.11 -5.59
C GLU A 371 2.48 20.96 -4.62
N GLU A 372 2.88 19.71 -4.39
CA GLU A 372 4.12 19.42 -3.67
C GLU A 372 5.32 19.82 -4.54
N GLU A 373 6.29 20.47 -3.90
CA GLU A 373 7.55 20.84 -4.49
C GLU A 373 8.72 20.25 -3.71
N LEU A 374 9.82 20.04 -4.43
CA LEU A 374 11.02 19.41 -3.90
C LEU A 374 12.12 20.46 -3.74
N PHE A 375 12.71 20.56 -2.55
CA PHE A 375 13.78 21.50 -2.26
C PHE A 375 14.99 20.78 -1.69
N ALA A 376 16.21 21.31 -1.90
CA ALA A 376 17.39 20.81 -1.22
C ALA A 376 17.74 21.67 -0.01
N TYR A 377 18.22 21.03 1.05
CA TYR A 377 18.70 21.72 2.24
C TYR A 377 19.90 22.64 1.98
N THR A 378 20.63 22.37 0.90
CA THR A 378 21.85 23.09 0.49
C THR A 378 21.59 24.25 -0.44
N ASP A 379 20.34 24.47 -0.88
CA ASP A 379 20.02 25.58 -1.77
C ASP A 379 20.23 26.90 -1.03
N ASP A 380 20.89 27.86 -1.68
CA ASP A 380 21.10 29.19 -1.11
C ASP A 380 19.79 30.01 -1.09
N ASP A 381 18.95 29.80 -2.11
CA ASP A 381 17.65 30.46 -2.30
C ASP A 381 16.51 29.57 -1.80
N ARG A 382 16.49 29.31 -0.49
CA ARG A 382 15.43 28.51 0.12
C ARG A 382 14.12 29.30 0.14
N PRO A 383 12.98 28.67 -0.18
CA PRO A 383 11.68 29.32 -0.08
C PRO A 383 11.40 29.76 1.36
N LEU A 384 10.50 30.73 1.50
CA LEU A 384 9.96 31.08 2.80
C LEU A 384 9.12 29.91 3.33
N MET A 385 9.63 29.26 4.37
CA MET A 385 8.90 28.22 5.09
C MET A 385 8.11 28.86 6.22
N LEU A 386 6.81 28.56 6.31
CA LEU A 386 5.93 28.99 7.40
C LEU A 386 5.33 27.78 8.11
N ASP A 387 5.12 27.89 9.41
CA ASP A 387 4.22 26.98 10.14
C ASP A 387 2.76 27.42 9.98
N GLY A 388 1.82 26.53 10.32
CA GLY A 388 0.39 26.70 9.99
C GLY A 388 -0.35 27.79 10.77
N GLY A 389 0.22 28.27 11.88
CA GLY A 389 -0.46 29.15 12.83
C GLY A 389 -0.09 30.62 12.71
N VAL A 390 -0.71 31.44 13.56
CA VAL A 390 -0.40 32.86 13.71
C VAL A 390 -0.37 33.24 15.19
N GLY A 391 0.71 33.89 15.61
CA GLY A 391 0.86 34.41 16.95
C GLY A 391 0.33 35.83 17.07
N VAL A 392 -0.78 36.02 17.75
CA VAL A 392 -1.39 37.33 18.00
C VAL A 392 -0.83 37.92 19.28
N ILE A 393 -0.23 39.10 19.19
CA ILE A 393 0.35 39.82 20.33
C ILE A 393 -0.62 40.92 20.74
N LEU A 394 -1.31 40.70 21.85
CA LEU A 394 -2.27 41.62 22.45
C LEU A 394 -1.67 42.21 23.72
N GLU A 395 -1.42 43.51 23.70
CA GLU A 395 -0.80 44.22 24.84
C GLU A 395 0.56 43.59 25.20
N ASP A 396 0.61 42.80 26.28
CA ASP A 396 1.80 42.10 26.78
C ASP A 396 1.71 40.57 26.66
N ASP A 397 0.60 40.03 26.14
CA ASP A 397 0.37 38.60 25.98
C ASP A 397 0.48 38.18 24.51
N THR A 398 0.96 36.95 24.28
CA THR A 398 0.99 36.32 22.95
C THR A 398 0.05 35.12 22.98
N VAL A 399 -0.96 35.16 22.12
CA VAL A 399 -1.90 34.06 21.88
C VAL A 399 -1.44 33.34 20.61
N GLU A 400 -1.24 32.04 20.68
CA GLU A 400 -0.95 31.23 19.50
C GLU A 400 -2.28 30.72 18.95
N ASP A 401 -2.65 31.19 17.76
CA ASP A 401 -3.82 30.72 17.05
C ASP A 401 -3.40 29.68 16.01
N ASP A 402 -4.05 28.52 16.02
CA ASP A 402 -3.76 27.42 15.09
C ASP A 402 -4.24 27.74 13.67
N HIS A 403 -5.11 28.74 13.51
CA HIS A 403 -5.73 29.10 12.23
C HIS A 403 -5.55 30.58 11.87
N GLY A 404 -5.61 30.88 10.57
CA GLY A 404 -5.63 32.24 10.04
C GLY A 404 -4.43 32.63 9.17
N LEU A 405 -3.39 31.78 9.10
CA LEU A 405 -2.21 32.02 8.26
C LEU A 405 -2.57 32.38 6.82
N CYS A 406 -3.58 31.71 6.27
CA CYS A 406 -4.04 31.90 4.89
C CYS A 406 -4.42 33.36 4.57
N SER A 407 -4.88 34.14 5.56
CA SER A 407 -5.23 35.55 5.40
C SER A 407 -4.02 36.48 5.28
N PHE A 408 -2.84 36.03 5.69
CA PHE A 408 -1.58 36.78 5.60
C PHE A 408 -0.81 36.50 4.30
N LEU A 409 -1.11 35.41 3.60
CA LEU A 409 -0.29 34.94 2.47
C LEU A 409 -0.19 35.93 1.31
N GLY A 410 -1.23 36.75 1.10
CA GLY A 410 -1.20 37.82 0.11
C GLY A 410 -0.13 38.90 0.39
N MET A 411 0.33 39.02 1.64
CA MET A 411 1.33 39.98 2.09
C MET A 411 2.74 39.37 2.26
N THR A 412 2.84 38.06 2.45
CA THR A 412 4.12 37.34 2.62
C THR A 412 4.87 37.12 1.31
N GLY A 413 4.14 37.11 0.18
CA GLY A 413 4.62 36.52 -1.06
C GLY A 413 4.49 35.00 -1.02
N GLU A 414 5.18 34.32 -1.94
CA GLU A 414 5.16 32.86 -2.04
C GLU A 414 5.77 32.20 -0.80
N ALA A 415 5.00 31.35 -0.14
CA ALA A 415 5.38 30.67 1.08
C ALA A 415 4.96 29.20 1.03
N TYR A 416 5.64 28.38 1.83
CA TYR A 416 5.51 26.94 1.79
C TYR A 416 5.35 26.36 3.20
N SER A 417 4.58 25.26 3.30
CA SER A 417 4.48 24.44 4.52
C SER A 417 5.21 23.12 4.32
N LEU A 418 6.00 22.72 5.32
CA LEU A 418 6.78 21.50 5.28
C LEU A 418 5.86 20.28 5.35
N THR A 419 5.92 19.40 4.34
CA THR A 419 5.18 18.12 4.35
C THR A 419 6.07 16.97 4.79
N HIS A 420 7.29 16.87 4.25
CA HIS A 420 8.25 15.83 4.61
C HIS A 420 9.66 16.38 4.68
N GLY A 421 10.31 16.24 5.83
CA GLY A 421 11.67 16.70 6.03
C GLY A 421 12.02 16.76 7.51
N ASP A 422 13.29 17.03 7.77
CA ASP A 422 13.77 17.48 9.07
C ASP A 422 13.59 19.00 9.21
N ALA A 423 12.61 19.39 10.03
CA ALA A 423 12.33 20.79 10.34
C ALA A 423 13.49 21.47 11.09
N THR A 424 14.30 20.72 11.84
CA THR A 424 15.44 21.30 12.61
C THR A 424 16.57 21.81 11.72
N ARG A 425 16.56 21.43 10.44
CA ARG A 425 17.50 21.90 9.41
C ARG A 425 16.94 23.06 8.59
N LEU A 426 15.70 23.48 8.84
CA LEU A 426 15.03 24.57 8.16
C LEU A 426 14.88 25.77 9.09
N LYS A 427 14.83 26.94 8.48
CA LYS A 427 14.43 28.16 9.17
C LYS A 427 12.94 28.36 8.91
N VAL A 428 12.10 27.72 9.73
CA VAL A 428 10.64 27.83 9.64
C VAL A 428 10.23 29.09 10.37
N GLY A 429 9.59 30.00 9.64
CA GLY A 429 9.06 31.23 10.18
C GLY A 429 7.68 31.03 10.78
N HIS A 430 7.37 31.83 11.77
CA HIS A 430 6.05 31.89 12.37
C HIS A 430 5.50 33.31 12.25
N VAL A 431 4.31 33.45 11.68
CA VAL A 431 3.70 34.78 11.47
C VAL A 431 3.25 35.32 12.83
N ARG A 432 3.67 36.55 13.14
CA ARG A 432 3.24 37.27 14.34
C ARG A 432 2.47 38.51 13.93
N TRP A 433 1.37 38.76 14.60
CA TRP A 433 0.49 39.90 14.33
C TRP A 433 0.27 40.72 15.59
N LYS A 434 0.51 42.03 15.51
CA LYS A 434 0.19 43.04 16.51
C LYS A 434 -0.98 43.86 15.99
N PRO A 435 -2.23 43.42 16.22
CA PRO A 435 -3.40 44.22 15.84
C PRO A 435 -3.39 45.56 16.58
N GLY A 436 -4.06 46.56 16.00
CA GLY A 436 -4.24 47.87 16.64
C GLY A 436 -5.37 47.86 17.68
N ALA A 437 -5.98 49.02 17.90
CA ALA A 437 -7.02 49.15 18.91
C ALA A 437 -8.26 48.31 18.55
N THR A 438 -8.97 47.81 19.56
CA THR A 438 -10.28 47.19 19.37
C THR A 438 -11.25 48.23 18.83
N VAL A 439 -11.84 47.92 17.68
CA VAL A 439 -12.89 48.72 17.06
C VAL A 439 -14.24 48.29 17.61
N LYS A 440 -14.57 47.00 17.52
CA LYS A 440 -15.85 46.43 17.97
C LYS A 440 -15.78 44.90 18.07
N GLU A 441 -16.30 44.32 19.15
CA GLU A 441 -16.21 42.87 19.42
C GLU A 441 -14.76 42.37 19.26
N PHE A 442 -14.51 41.41 18.37
CA PHE A 442 -13.18 40.92 18.01
C PHE A 442 -12.49 41.68 16.86
N PHE A 443 -13.16 42.70 16.27
CA PHE A 443 -12.56 43.50 15.22
C PHE A 443 -11.57 44.51 15.77
N ARG A 444 -10.39 44.55 15.16
CA ARG A 444 -9.26 45.41 15.51
C ARG A 444 -8.84 46.24 14.30
N GLU A 445 -8.18 47.37 14.56
CA GLU A 445 -7.42 48.07 13.53
C GLU A 445 -6.30 47.16 12.97
N PRO A 446 -5.90 47.29 11.70
CA PRO A 446 -4.98 46.36 11.03
C PRO A 446 -3.65 46.13 11.76
N GLY A 447 -3.07 47.19 12.35
CA GLY A 447 -1.82 47.10 13.08
C GLY A 447 -0.62 46.72 12.19
N VAL A 448 0.28 45.89 12.73
CA VAL A 448 1.51 45.46 12.05
C VAL A 448 1.73 43.96 12.20
N TRP A 449 2.37 43.33 11.23
CA TRP A 449 2.72 41.91 11.26
C TRP A 449 4.21 41.71 10.94
N GLY A 450 4.74 40.53 11.24
CA GLY A 450 6.12 40.17 10.92
C GLY A 450 6.35 38.67 11.05
N ILE A 451 7.51 38.20 10.62
CA ILE A 451 7.88 36.78 10.69
C ILE A 451 8.92 36.60 11.80
N SER A 452 8.57 35.77 12.77
CA SER A 452 9.45 35.32 13.86
C SER A 452 10.16 34.03 13.52
N TYR A 453 11.28 33.78 14.20
CA TYR A 453 12.05 32.54 14.11
C TYR A 453 12.60 32.20 15.50
N ASP A 454 12.68 30.91 15.86
CA ASP A 454 13.22 30.43 17.14
C ASP A 454 12.60 31.11 18.37
N ASP A 455 11.26 31.29 18.38
CA ASP A 455 10.47 31.98 19.42
C ASP A 455 10.83 33.46 19.65
N ALA A 456 11.74 34.05 18.84
CA ALA A 456 12.11 35.45 18.95
C ALA A 456 11.07 36.36 18.28
N GLN A 457 10.85 37.56 18.84
CA GLN A 457 10.01 38.58 18.19
C GLN A 457 10.53 38.91 16.78
N PRO A 458 9.64 39.21 15.80
CA PRO A 458 10.04 39.67 14.48
C PRO A 458 10.99 40.87 14.55
N GLY A 459 12.13 40.76 13.86
CA GLY A 459 13.10 41.85 13.76
C GLY A 459 12.62 42.99 12.85
N VAL A 460 11.64 42.73 11.99
CA VAL A 460 11.01 43.70 11.08
C VAL A 460 9.50 43.55 11.20
N TRP A 461 8.83 44.67 11.41
CA TRP A 461 7.37 44.79 11.43
C TRP A 461 6.91 45.55 10.20
N GLN A 462 5.88 45.04 9.53
CA GLN A 462 5.28 45.58 8.32
C GLN A 462 3.83 45.95 8.59
N PRO A 463 3.29 47.03 7.98
CA PRO A 463 1.87 47.33 8.10
C PRO A 463 1.03 46.20 7.48
N VAL A 464 -0.11 45.89 8.10
CA VAL A 464 -1.12 45.04 7.46
C VAL A 464 -1.80 45.85 6.36
N THR A 465 -1.71 45.36 5.12
CA THR A 465 -2.26 46.02 3.92
C THR A 465 -3.41 45.26 3.27
N ALA A 466 -3.67 44.03 3.71
CA ALA A 466 -4.82 43.27 3.23
C ALA A 466 -6.12 43.81 3.87
N ASP A 467 -7.20 43.79 3.09
CA ASP A 467 -8.52 44.31 3.53
C ASP A 467 -9.10 43.48 4.67
N ASN A 468 -8.88 42.16 4.62
CA ASN A 468 -9.34 41.19 5.60
C ASN A 468 -8.17 40.34 6.10
N VAL A 469 -7.94 40.34 7.41
CA VAL A 469 -6.95 39.50 8.08
C VAL A 469 -7.59 38.94 9.33
N PHE A 470 -7.39 37.66 9.60
CA PHE A 470 -8.03 37.01 10.74
C PHE A 470 -7.21 35.84 11.27
N THR A 471 -7.47 35.51 12.54
CA THR A 471 -6.96 34.35 13.25
C THR A 471 -8.02 33.88 14.25
N PHE A 472 -7.93 32.62 14.66
CA PHE A 472 -8.77 32.07 15.72
C PHE A 472 -8.14 30.79 16.31
N SER A 473 -8.40 30.52 17.59
CA SER A 473 -7.73 29.48 18.36
C SER A 473 -8.34 28.09 18.21
N GLN A 474 -9.65 28.03 17.93
CA GLN A 474 -10.39 26.77 17.85
C GLN A 474 -11.55 26.84 16.88
N THR A 475 -11.87 25.67 16.31
CA THR A 475 -13.09 25.50 15.52
C THR A 475 -14.30 25.26 16.39
N VAL A 476 -15.47 25.63 15.88
CA VAL A 476 -16.75 25.53 16.58
C VAL A 476 -17.83 25.00 15.63
N ASN A 477 -18.92 24.50 16.20
CA ASN A 477 -19.99 23.83 15.46
C ASN A 477 -21.37 24.50 15.64
N TRP A 478 -21.58 25.26 16.73
CA TRP A 478 -22.88 25.87 17.06
C TRP A 478 -22.91 27.38 16.92
N ASP A 479 -21.93 28.08 17.52
CA ASP A 479 -21.94 29.53 17.67
C ASP A 479 -20.58 30.14 17.31
N VAL A 480 -20.57 31.04 16.33
CA VAL A 480 -19.36 31.73 15.83
C VAL A 480 -18.61 32.54 16.91
N GLN A 481 -19.30 32.90 17.98
CA GLN A 481 -18.71 33.67 19.09
C GLN A 481 -17.72 32.87 19.91
N ASP A 482 -17.84 31.54 19.87
CA ASP A 482 -17.01 30.63 20.67
C ASP A 482 -15.65 30.36 20.02
N ALA A 483 -15.46 30.77 18.75
CA ALA A 483 -14.22 30.57 18.00
C ALA A 483 -13.07 31.49 18.44
N GLU A 484 -13.31 32.47 19.31
CA GLU A 484 -12.28 33.42 19.80
C GLU A 484 -11.51 34.15 18.67
N PHE A 485 -12.22 34.67 17.68
CA PHE A 485 -11.60 35.40 16.58
C PHE A 485 -10.76 36.60 17.04
N THR A 486 -9.72 36.90 16.28
CA THR A 486 -9.16 38.25 16.14
C THR A 486 -9.17 38.61 14.66
N ALA A 487 -9.79 39.72 14.27
CA ALA A 487 -9.95 40.07 12.86
C ALA A 487 -9.79 41.56 12.57
N THR A 488 -9.38 41.86 11.35
CA THR A 488 -9.47 43.18 10.73
C THR A 488 -10.26 43.02 9.45
N ALA A 489 -11.22 43.92 9.21
CA ALA A 489 -12.02 43.95 8.00
C ALA A 489 -12.42 45.39 7.66
N SER A 490 -12.26 45.78 6.39
CA SER A 490 -12.85 47.04 5.90
C SER A 490 -14.37 46.97 5.79
N ASP A 491 -14.91 45.77 5.53
CA ASP A 491 -16.33 45.43 5.56
C ASP A 491 -16.56 44.33 6.61
N THR A 492 -16.91 44.73 7.82
CA THR A 492 -17.11 43.79 8.93
C THR A 492 -18.30 42.87 8.70
N VAL A 493 -19.31 43.29 7.93
CA VAL A 493 -20.52 42.49 7.66
C VAL A 493 -20.22 41.44 6.62
N GLY A 494 -19.56 41.83 5.52
CA GLY A 494 -19.03 40.89 4.53
C GLY A 494 -18.10 39.87 5.19
N PHE A 495 -17.21 40.31 6.08
CA PHE A 495 -16.33 39.42 6.82
C PHE A 495 -17.10 38.34 7.60
N LEU A 496 -18.13 38.73 8.35
CA LEU A 496 -18.93 37.79 9.14
C LEU A 496 -19.58 36.72 8.26
N TYR A 497 -20.05 37.05 7.06
CA TYR A 497 -20.68 36.08 6.17
C TYR A 497 -19.70 35.24 5.37
N GLU A 498 -18.53 35.76 5.03
CA GLU A 498 -17.58 35.10 4.14
C GLU A 498 -16.48 34.32 4.88
N PHE A 499 -15.90 34.87 5.95
CA PHE A 499 -14.67 34.32 6.53
C PHE A 499 -14.89 33.55 7.84
N THR A 500 -15.99 33.78 8.55
CA THR A 500 -16.22 33.09 9.83
C THR A 500 -16.52 31.60 9.68
N TRP A 501 -16.96 31.17 8.50
CA TRP A 501 -17.11 29.76 8.15
C TRP A 501 -15.80 28.98 8.19
N GLY A 502 -14.65 29.65 8.11
CA GLY A 502 -13.35 29.00 8.35
C GLY A 502 -13.24 28.40 9.75
N ALA A 503 -13.94 28.94 10.76
CA ALA A 503 -13.96 28.34 12.09
C ALA A 503 -15.03 27.26 12.25
N TRP A 504 -15.83 26.97 11.23
CA TRP A 504 -16.89 25.98 11.32
C TRP A 504 -16.38 24.58 11.02
N SER A 505 -16.61 23.65 11.96
CA SER A 505 -16.20 22.24 11.85
C SER A 505 -17.35 21.29 12.21
N TYR A 506 -17.55 20.25 11.42
CA TYR A 506 -18.62 19.27 11.61
C TYR A 506 -18.24 18.11 12.55
N ASP A 507 -16.93 17.86 12.74
CA ASP A 507 -16.41 16.57 13.23
C ASP A 507 -16.61 16.25 14.72
N HIS A 508 -17.34 17.10 15.45
CA HIS A 508 -17.32 17.09 16.93
C HIS A 508 -18.70 16.96 17.60
N ASP A 509 -19.79 16.70 16.87
CA ASP A 509 -21.14 16.60 17.46
C ASP A 509 -21.95 15.39 16.95
N GLU A 510 -22.89 14.93 17.79
CA GLU A 510 -23.88 13.91 17.42
C GLU A 510 -25.09 14.51 16.68
N ALA A 511 -25.25 15.84 16.71
CA ALA A 511 -26.30 16.56 16.00
C ALA A 511 -26.17 16.43 14.48
N SER A 512 -27.29 16.63 13.77
CA SER A 512 -27.28 16.54 12.30
C SER A 512 -26.57 17.73 11.67
N TYR A 513 -25.92 17.53 10.52
CA TYR A 513 -25.27 18.59 9.73
C TYR A 513 -26.16 19.83 9.57
N ASN A 514 -27.42 19.63 9.17
CA ASN A 514 -28.35 20.74 8.95
C ASN A 514 -28.65 21.52 10.24
N GLU A 515 -28.68 20.85 11.40
CA GLU A 515 -28.94 21.50 12.68
C GLU A 515 -27.77 22.38 13.09
N LEU A 516 -26.55 21.85 13.02
CA LEU A 516 -25.31 22.58 13.30
C LEU A 516 -25.13 23.76 12.34
N HIS A 517 -25.28 23.53 11.04
CA HIS A 517 -25.15 24.55 10.01
C HIS A 517 -26.15 25.70 10.21
N ASN A 518 -27.44 25.38 10.45
CA ASN A 518 -28.46 26.40 10.68
C ASN A 518 -28.21 27.17 11.98
N SER A 519 -27.71 26.51 13.03
CA SER A 519 -27.34 27.20 14.28
C SER A 519 -26.19 28.17 14.03
N PHE A 520 -25.13 27.71 13.37
CA PHE A 520 -23.97 28.53 13.07
C PHE A 520 -24.34 29.74 12.21
N GLU A 521 -25.11 29.56 11.14
CA GLU A 521 -25.64 30.66 10.32
C GLU A 521 -26.50 31.65 11.12
N SER A 522 -27.34 31.12 12.03
CA SER A 522 -28.15 31.95 12.93
C SER A 522 -27.29 32.76 13.89
N SER A 523 -26.18 32.18 14.37
CA SER A 523 -25.22 32.84 15.25
C SER A 523 -24.48 33.98 14.53
N ILE A 524 -24.09 33.79 13.27
CA ILE A 524 -23.54 34.85 12.41
C ILE A 524 -24.54 35.98 12.25
N SER A 525 -25.80 35.65 11.95
CA SER A 525 -26.87 36.64 11.83
C SER A 525 -27.11 37.40 13.15
N ALA A 526 -26.97 36.74 14.30
CA ALA A 526 -27.00 37.40 15.61
C ALA A 526 -25.81 38.36 15.81
N MET A 527 -24.61 38.00 15.37
CA MET A 527 -23.45 38.89 15.39
C MET A 527 -23.64 40.12 14.53
N VAL A 528 -24.10 39.96 13.29
CA VAL A 528 -24.39 41.05 12.35
C VAL A 528 -25.37 42.05 12.97
N ARG A 529 -26.44 41.55 13.60
CA ARG A 529 -27.42 42.38 14.34
C ARG A 529 -26.78 43.15 15.50
N ARG A 530 -25.87 42.54 16.26
CA ARG A 530 -25.14 43.27 17.34
C ARG A 530 -24.20 44.33 16.77
N MET A 531 -23.61 44.09 15.60
CA MET A 531 -22.69 45.03 14.96
C MET A 531 -23.37 46.28 14.41
N ILE A 532 -24.49 46.12 13.72
CA ILE A 532 -25.15 47.23 13.00
C ILE A 532 -26.29 47.81 13.85
N GLY A 533 -26.77 47.04 14.82
CA GLY A 533 -27.93 47.33 15.64
C GLY A 533 -29.17 46.63 15.11
N ASN A 534 -30.34 47.15 15.46
CA ASN A 534 -31.62 46.62 15.00
C ASN A 534 -31.73 46.71 13.46
N CYS A 535 -31.27 45.69 12.73
CA CYS A 535 -31.25 45.61 11.28
C CYS A 535 -31.59 44.20 10.77
N VAL A 536 -32.10 44.11 9.55
CA VAL A 536 -32.56 42.86 8.92
C VAL A 536 -32.31 42.93 7.41
N ASN A 537 -31.94 41.81 6.78
CA ASN A 537 -31.70 41.74 5.32
C ASN A 537 -32.98 42.11 4.54
N THR A 538 -32.88 42.76 3.38
CA THR A 538 -34.04 43.09 2.52
C THR A 538 -34.87 41.88 2.11
N THR A 539 -34.30 40.67 2.06
CA THR A 539 -34.99 39.42 1.70
C THR A 539 -35.47 38.62 2.92
N PHE A 540 -35.65 39.24 4.08
CA PHE A 540 -36.06 38.55 5.31
C PHE A 540 -37.42 37.87 5.25
N SER A 541 -37.58 36.88 6.12
CA SER A 541 -38.82 36.16 6.40
C SER A 541 -39.39 36.55 7.77
N LEU A 542 -40.67 36.22 8.01
CA LEU A 542 -41.29 36.43 9.33
C LEU A 542 -40.58 35.69 10.47
N ARG A 543 -39.75 34.68 10.18
CA ARG A 543 -39.01 33.92 11.19
C ARG A 543 -37.77 34.65 11.70
N ASP A 544 -37.33 35.69 10.99
CA ASP A 544 -36.13 36.44 11.33
C ASP A 544 -36.41 37.58 12.32
N LEU A 545 -37.70 37.89 12.53
CA LEU A 545 -38.18 39.01 13.34
C LEU A 545 -38.33 38.72 14.85
N PRO A 546 -38.73 37.51 15.31
CA PRO A 546 -38.87 37.19 16.72
C PRO A 546 -37.65 37.52 17.60
N PRO A 547 -36.39 37.31 17.16
CA PRO A 547 -35.21 37.61 17.98
C PRO A 547 -35.05 39.08 18.40
N PHE A 548 -35.77 40.02 17.77
CA PHE A 548 -35.70 41.44 18.13
C PHE A 548 -36.65 41.85 19.26
N PHE A 549 -37.55 40.96 19.67
CA PHE A 549 -38.55 41.20 20.71
C PHE A 549 -38.09 40.61 22.05
N SER A 550 -38.58 41.18 23.16
CA SER A 550 -38.34 40.57 24.48
C SER A 550 -39.12 39.26 24.64
N ASP A 551 -40.32 39.18 24.07
CA ASP A 551 -41.07 37.93 23.93
C ASP A 551 -40.92 37.35 22.51
N GLN A 552 -39.94 36.45 22.34
CA GLN A 552 -39.69 35.78 21.07
C GLN A 552 -40.80 34.79 20.66
N SER A 553 -41.76 34.48 21.55
CA SER A 553 -42.93 33.65 21.24
C SER A 553 -44.11 34.45 20.69
N ALA A 554 -44.09 35.77 20.83
CA ALA A 554 -45.15 36.65 20.35
C ALA A 554 -45.20 36.69 18.82
N ARG A 555 -46.40 36.54 18.26
CA ARG A 555 -46.60 36.53 16.81
C ARG A 555 -46.46 37.95 16.26
N VAL A 556 -45.77 38.10 15.12
CA VAL A 556 -45.74 39.36 14.36
C VAL A 556 -47.14 39.68 13.85
N GLU A 557 -47.70 40.82 14.25
CA GLU A 557 -49.03 41.29 13.84
C GLU A 557 -48.96 42.27 12.68
N ARG A 558 -47.97 43.18 12.70
CA ARG A 558 -47.88 44.27 11.73
C ARG A 558 -46.43 44.58 11.37
N ILE A 559 -46.19 44.81 10.08
CA ILE A 559 -44.91 45.33 9.55
C ILE A 559 -45.23 46.61 8.79
N GLU A 560 -44.63 47.71 9.21
CA GLU A 560 -44.74 49.01 8.54
C GLU A 560 -43.43 49.28 7.81
N VAL A 561 -43.48 49.50 6.51
CA VAL A 561 -42.28 49.80 5.70
C VAL A 561 -42.03 51.30 5.71
N ASN A 562 -40.84 51.70 6.12
CA ASN A 562 -40.39 53.08 6.17
C ASN A 562 -39.48 53.36 4.96
N TYR A 563 -39.91 54.25 4.08
CA TYR A 563 -39.14 54.67 2.90
C TYR A 563 -38.32 55.93 3.20
N GLY A 564 -37.11 55.99 2.63
CA GLY A 564 -36.25 57.17 2.69
C GLY A 564 -36.80 58.38 1.94
N GLU A 565 -36.04 59.48 1.97
CA GLU A 565 -36.41 60.73 1.28
C GLU A 565 -36.63 60.54 -0.23
N GLN A 566 -35.92 59.58 -0.85
CA GLN A 566 -36.06 59.27 -2.27
C GLN A 566 -37.28 58.38 -2.61
N ARG A 567 -38.07 57.94 -1.61
CA ARG A 567 -39.32 57.15 -1.72
C ARG A 567 -39.30 55.85 -2.55
N SER A 568 -38.19 55.52 -3.22
CA SER A 568 -38.07 54.35 -4.10
C SER A 568 -37.42 53.15 -3.42
N VAL A 569 -36.74 53.34 -2.28
CA VAL A 569 -36.05 52.28 -1.55
C VAL A 569 -36.51 52.31 -0.08
N ALA A 570 -36.92 51.14 0.42
CA ALA A 570 -37.25 50.98 1.82
C ALA A 570 -35.96 50.99 2.65
N GLU A 571 -35.88 51.86 3.66
CA GLU A 571 -34.67 52.02 4.50
C GLU A 571 -34.80 51.29 5.83
N SER A 572 -36.03 51.10 6.32
CA SER A 572 -36.30 50.37 7.56
C SER A 572 -37.71 49.81 7.59
N ILE A 573 -37.98 48.90 8.51
CA ILE A 573 -39.32 48.44 8.86
C ILE A 573 -39.59 48.69 10.35
N THR A 574 -40.84 48.88 10.72
CA THR A 574 -41.29 48.85 12.11
C THR A 574 -42.15 47.61 12.28
N VAL A 575 -41.71 46.69 13.13
CA VAL A 575 -42.40 45.42 13.37
C VAL A 575 -43.09 45.50 14.72
N ILE A 576 -44.37 45.11 14.77
CA ILE A 576 -45.18 45.08 15.98
C ILE A 576 -45.65 43.65 16.23
N ASN A 577 -45.41 43.12 17.43
CA ASN A 577 -45.84 41.77 17.83
C ASN A 577 -47.16 41.80 18.63
N SER A 578 -47.72 40.63 18.89
CA SER A 578 -48.98 40.45 19.64
C SER A 578 -48.90 40.82 21.12
N ALA A 579 -47.69 41.03 21.66
CA ALA A 579 -47.48 41.57 23.00
C ALA A 579 -47.51 43.12 23.00
N GLY A 580 -47.64 43.75 21.83
CA GLY A 580 -47.64 45.21 21.67
C GLY A 580 -46.24 45.83 21.63
N GLU A 581 -45.18 45.01 21.58
CA GLU A 581 -43.81 45.49 21.42
C GLU A 581 -43.59 45.97 19.99
N SER A 582 -42.88 47.09 19.84
CA SER A 582 -42.59 47.71 18.55
C SER A 582 -41.09 47.90 18.40
N VAL A 583 -40.52 47.33 17.32
CA VAL A 583 -39.09 47.44 17.03
C VAL A 583 -38.90 47.97 15.63
N LYS A 584 -38.11 49.05 15.51
CA LYS A 584 -37.69 49.59 14.22
C LYS A 584 -36.38 48.92 13.80
N LEU A 585 -36.40 48.25 12.64
CA LEU A 585 -35.28 47.53 12.06
C LEU A 585 -34.82 48.22 10.76
N GLN A 586 -33.53 48.53 10.62
CA GLN A 586 -32.94 48.99 9.36
C GLN A 586 -32.92 47.86 8.33
N LEU A 587 -33.18 48.16 7.05
CA LEU A 587 -33.09 47.17 5.97
C LEU A 587 -31.68 47.19 5.36
N MET A 588 -31.04 46.04 5.32
CA MET A 588 -29.72 45.87 4.70
C MET A 588 -29.89 45.32 3.28
N ALA A 589 -29.33 46.05 2.32
CA ALA A 589 -29.36 45.69 0.91
C ALA A 589 -28.74 44.31 0.65
#